data_AF-A0A9D8W8R3-F1
#
_entry.id   AF-A0A9D8W8R3-F1
#
_cell.length_a   1.000
_cell.length_b   1.000
_cell.length_c   1.000
_cell.angle_alpha   90.00
_cell.angle_beta   90.00
_cell.angle_gamma   90.00
#
_symmetry.space_group_name_H-M   'P 1'
#
loop_
_entity.id
_entity.type
_entity.pdbx_description
1 polymer ?
#
loop_
_entity_poly.entity_id
_entity_poly.type
_entity_poly.pdbx_seq_one_letter_code
_entity_poly.pdbx_strand_id
1 'polypeptide(L)'
;MGEWLAPWYAQIKFLHIIFVGIWAFSTAVAYQNYVIPAFRRAFAAPGDPEAIAHRNRMIEAFDKGVVLEHVAFPGILVTGLLMLWLGGWSVTESWWLAAKLALVVLVFIPMEIVDYRISHFSKPKRQMRLDGETEQLEAAITFHWKFLRVSTFFVVTTIPAAIYLAVVKPA
;
A
#
# COMPACT_ATOMS: atom_id res chain seq x y z
N MET A 1 22.70 11.37 20.01
CA MET A 1 21.83 10.26 19.55
C MET A 1 22.31 9.67 18.22
N GLY A 2 22.76 10.48 17.24
CA GLY A 2 23.24 9.97 15.93
C GLY A 2 24.47 9.05 16.04
N GLU A 3 25.45 9.39 16.88
CA GLU A 3 26.66 8.58 17.10
C GLU A 3 26.38 7.16 17.63
N TRP A 4 25.29 6.98 18.38
CA TRP A 4 24.90 5.69 18.94
C TRP A 4 24.23 4.78 17.91
N LEU A 5 23.62 5.37 16.88
CA LEU A 5 22.87 4.68 15.83
C LEU A 5 23.69 4.49 14.56
N ALA A 6 24.75 5.27 14.36
CA ALA A 6 25.65 5.15 13.21
C ALA A 6 26.20 3.72 12.99
N PRO A 7 26.60 2.95 14.03
CA PRO A 7 27.06 1.57 13.84
C PRO A 7 25.98 0.63 13.28
N TRP A 8 24.70 1.00 13.43
CA TRP A 8 23.55 0.19 13.03
C TRP A 8 23.00 0.54 11.64
N TYR A 9 23.65 1.46 10.92
CA TYR A 9 23.16 1.98 9.65
C TYR A 9 22.87 0.85 8.63
N ALA A 10 23.74 -0.16 8.55
CA ALA A 10 23.56 -1.29 7.64
C ALA A 10 22.33 -2.14 8.01
N GLN A 11 22.09 -2.35 9.31
CA GLN A 11 20.95 -3.10 9.84
C GLN A 11 19.65 -2.32 9.61
N ILE A 12 19.66 -1.00 9.82
CA ILE A 12 18.52 -0.13 9.50
C ILE A 12 18.18 -0.21 8.01
N LYS A 13 19.20 -0.15 7.14
CA LYS A 13 19.01 -0.29 5.68
C LYS A 13 18.46 -1.65 5.30
N PHE A 14 18.95 -2.73 5.91
CA PHE A 14 18.43 -4.08 5.68
C PHE A 14 16.94 -4.16 6.05
N LEU A 15 16.57 -3.71 7.25
CA LEU A 15 15.18 -3.66 7.69
C LEU A 15 14.30 -2.82 6.77
N HIS A 16 14.81 -1.66 6.32
CA HIS A 16 14.10 -0.82 5.36
C HIS A 16 13.76 -1.58 4.08
N ILE A 17 14.71 -2.34 3.51
CA ILE A 17 14.48 -3.13 2.29
C ILE A 17 13.45 -4.22 2.53
N ILE A 18 13.47 -4.88 3.70
CA ILE A 18 12.46 -5.88 4.07
C ILE A 18 11.06 -5.24 4.14
N PHE A 19 10.92 -4.10 4.82
CA PHE A 19 9.64 -3.39 4.89
C PHE A 19 9.16 -2.94 3.50
N VAL A 20 10.05 -2.39 2.66
CA VAL A 20 9.73 -2.04 1.26
C VAL A 20 9.22 -3.26 0.50
N GLY A 21 9.86 -4.43 0.65
CA GLY A 21 9.42 -5.66 -0.01
C GLY A 21 8.04 -6.14 0.47
N ILE A 22 7.78 -6.11 1.78
CA ILE A 22 6.46 -6.48 2.32
C ILE A 22 5.40 -5.53 1.80
N TRP A 23 5.63 -4.23 1.92
CA TRP A 23 4.68 -3.20 1.47
C TRP A 23 4.39 -3.30 -0.03
N ALA A 24 5.43 -3.39 -0.86
CA ALA A 24 5.28 -3.38 -2.31
C ALA A 24 4.58 -4.62 -2.89
N PHE A 25 4.64 -5.77 -2.20
CA PHE A 25 4.25 -7.05 -2.81
C PHE A 25 3.22 -7.87 -2.03
N SER A 26 2.94 -7.57 -0.75
CA SER A 26 2.07 -8.41 0.09
C SER A 26 0.65 -8.57 -0.44
N THR A 27 0.12 -7.57 -1.13
CA THR A 27 -1.26 -7.50 -1.64
C THR A 27 -1.37 -7.81 -3.13
N ALA A 28 -0.27 -7.76 -3.88
CA ALA A 28 -0.25 -7.87 -5.34
C ALA A 28 -0.84 -9.19 -5.86
N VAL A 29 -0.45 -10.32 -5.26
CA VAL A 29 -0.94 -11.66 -5.66
C VAL A 29 -2.43 -11.80 -5.37
N ALA A 30 -2.86 -11.34 -4.19
CA ALA A 30 -4.26 -11.38 -3.77
C ALA A 30 -5.14 -10.52 -4.69
N TYR A 31 -4.68 -9.31 -5.00
CA TYR A 31 -5.39 -8.39 -5.88
C TYR A 31 -5.54 -8.95 -7.30
N GLN A 32 -4.43 -9.40 -7.91
CA GLN A 32 -4.40 -9.84 -9.30
C GLN A 32 -5.20 -11.13 -9.52
N ASN A 33 -5.09 -12.11 -8.61
CA ASN A 33 -5.61 -13.46 -8.84
C ASN A 33 -6.97 -13.72 -8.19
N TYR A 34 -7.40 -12.87 -7.24
CA TYR A 34 -8.66 -13.09 -6.51
C TYR A 34 -9.59 -11.91 -6.62
N VAL A 35 -9.12 -10.69 -6.31
CA VAL A 35 -9.98 -9.49 -6.33
C VAL A 35 -10.41 -9.15 -7.75
N ILE A 36 -9.48 -8.94 -8.68
CA ILE A 36 -9.81 -8.56 -10.07
C ILE A 36 -10.76 -9.59 -10.72
N PRO A 37 -10.51 -10.91 -10.68
CA PRO A 37 -11.41 -11.90 -11.27
C PRO A 37 -12.81 -11.89 -10.64
N ALA A 38 -12.91 -11.75 -9.31
CA ALA A 38 -14.20 -11.73 -8.63
C ALA A 38 -15.04 -10.50 -9.00
N PHE A 39 -14.41 -9.32 -9.10
CA PHE A 39 -15.08 -8.12 -9.59
C PHE A 39 -15.51 -8.25 -11.05
N ARG A 40 -14.64 -8.77 -11.93
CA ARG A 40 -15.00 -9.01 -13.34
C ARG A 40 -16.21 -9.95 -13.47
N ARG A 41 -16.23 -11.04 -12.70
CA ARG A 41 -17.36 -11.98 -12.67
C ARG A 41 -18.65 -11.28 -12.23
N ALA A 42 -18.61 -10.52 -11.14
CA ALA A 42 -19.78 -9.79 -10.64
C ALA A 42 -20.28 -8.74 -11.63
N PHE A 43 -19.39 -8.06 -12.36
CA PHE A 43 -19.81 -7.10 -13.41
C PHE A 43 -20.39 -7.76 -14.65
N ALA A 44 -19.91 -8.95 -15.03
CA ALA A 44 -20.45 -9.69 -16.16
C ALA A 44 -21.84 -10.28 -15.88
N ALA A 45 -22.16 -10.56 -14.61
CA ALA A 45 -23.43 -11.14 -14.17
C ALA A 45 -23.99 -10.38 -12.95
N PRO A 46 -24.48 -9.14 -13.12
CA PRO A 46 -24.89 -8.28 -11.98
C PRO A 46 -26.15 -8.78 -11.25
N GLY A 47 -26.89 -9.71 -11.84
CA GLY A 47 -28.05 -10.37 -11.20
C GLY A 47 -27.72 -11.70 -10.52
N ASP A 48 -26.48 -12.19 -10.59
CA ASP A 48 -26.06 -13.46 -9.98
C ASP A 48 -25.68 -13.25 -8.50
N PRO A 49 -26.50 -13.75 -7.54
CA PRO A 49 -26.22 -13.58 -6.11
C PRO A 49 -24.92 -14.25 -5.68
N GLU A 50 -24.52 -15.36 -6.33
CA GLU A 50 -23.26 -16.05 -5.99
C GLU A 50 -22.04 -15.24 -6.42
N ALA A 51 -22.08 -14.63 -7.62
CA ALA A 51 -21.02 -13.76 -8.10
C ALA A 51 -20.80 -12.56 -7.18
N ILE A 52 -21.89 -11.90 -6.76
CA ILE A 52 -21.85 -10.78 -5.80
C ILE A 52 -21.29 -11.25 -4.45
N ALA A 53 -21.79 -12.37 -3.92
CA ALA A 53 -21.31 -12.90 -2.65
C ALA A 53 -19.83 -13.30 -2.70
N HIS A 54 -19.36 -13.85 -3.83
CA HIS A 54 -17.95 -14.17 -4.03
C HIS A 54 -17.07 -12.91 -4.08
N ARG A 55 -17.47 -11.87 -4.84
CA ARG A 55 -16.80 -10.55 -4.83
C ARG A 55 -16.65 -10.00 -3.42
N ASN A 56 -17.74 -10.04 -2.63
CA ASN A 56 -17.74 -9.53 -1.26
C ASN A 56 -16.75 -10.31 -0.38
N ARG A 57 -16.72 -11.65 -0.49
CA ARG A 57 -15.75 -12.46 0.24
C ARG A 57 -14.31 -12.19 -0.17
N MET A 58 -14.03 -11.99 -1.46
CA MET A 58 -12.67 -11.73 -1.93
C MET A 58 -12.14 -10.38 -1.47
N ILE A 59 -12.97 -9.32 -1.49
CA ILE A 59 -12.54 -8.02 -0.97
C ILE A 59 -12.42 -8.03 0.57
N GLU A 60 -13.30 -8.74 1.29
CA GLU A 60 -13.17 -8.96 2.74
C GLU A 60 -11.88 -9.72 3.10
N ALA A 61 -11.46 -10.68 2.27
CA ALA A 61 -10.21 -11.42 2.47
C ALA A 61 -8.99 -10.55 2.14
N PHE A 62 -9.08 -9.73 1.09
CA PHE A 62 -8.05 -8.77 0.72
C PHE A 62 -7.80 -7.77 1.86
N ASP A 63 -8.85 -7.19 2.44
CA ASP A 63 -8.76 -6.25 3.60
C ASP A 63 -7.94 -6.86 4.76
N LYS A 64 -8.00 -8.18 4.98
CA LYS A 64 -7.21 -8.85 6.03
C LYS A 64 -5.72 -8.92 5.69
N GLY A 65 -5.38 -9.04 4.41
CA GLY A 65 -3.99 -9.10 3.93
C GLY A 65 -3.30 -7.75 4.00
N VAL A 66 -4.04 -6.66 3.77
CA VAL A 66 -3.54 -5.27 3.79
C VAL A 66 -2.89 -4.89 5.13
N VAL A 67 -3.20 -5.58 6.23
CA VAL A 67 -2.53 -5.37 7.53
C VAL A 67 -1.00 -5.48 7.42
N LEU A 68 -0.47 -6.37 6.58
CA LEU A 68 0.97 -6.51 6.40
C LEU A 68 1.58 -5.24 5.79
N GLU A 69 0.93 -4.70 4.77
CA GLU A 69 1.29 -3.44 4.11
C GLU A 69 1.24 -2.27 5.10
N HIS A 70 0.17 -2.18 5.89
CA HIS A 70 -0.03 -1.14 6.91
C HIS A 70 0.86 -1.28 8.15
N VAL A 71 1.50 -2.43 8.38
CA VAL A 71 2.58 -2.52 9.39
C VAL A 71 3.91 -2.15 8.75
N ALA A 72 4.13 -2.54 7.50
CA ALA A 72 5.37 -2.29 6.80
C ALA A 72 5.56 -0.81 6.46
N PHE A 73 4.52 -0.09 6.02
CA PHE A 73 4.65 1.31 5.58
C PHE A 73 5.18 2.25 6.68
N PRO A 74 4.67 2.24 7.93
CA PRO A 74 5.29 2.98 9.02
C PRO A 74 6.75 2.59 9.25
N GLY A 75 7.08 1.30 9.12
CA GLY A 75 8.45 0.80 9.19
C GLY A 75 9.35 1.41 8.10
N ILE A 76 8.85 1.55 6.87
CA ILE A 76 9.54 2.24 5.76
C ILE A 76 9.80 3.70 6.13
N LEU A 77 8.80 4.42 6.64
CA LEU A 77 8.95 5.83 6.99
C LEU A 77 9.98 6.04 8.10
N VAL A 78 9.89 5.25 9.18
CA VAL A 78 10.81 5.34 10.32
C VAL A 78 12.24 5.01 9.87
N THR A 79 12.44 3.88 9.22
CA THR A 79 13.78 3.47 8.77
C THR A 79 14.35 4.39 7.69
N GLY A 80 13.50 4.92 6.80
CA GLY A 80 13.88 5.88 5.77
C GLY A 80 14.33 7.22 6.35
N LEU A 81 13.60 7.76 7.32
CA LEU A 81 13.97 8.97 8.04
C LEU A 81 15.26 8.80 8.86
N LEU A 82 15.43 7.65 9.51
CA LEU A 82 16.67 7.33 10.22
C LEU A 82 17.87 7.28 9.27
N MET A 83 17.74 6.64 8.10
CA MET A 83 18.80 6.64 7.10
C MET A 83 19.10 8.04 6.55
N LEU A 84 18.09 8.87 6.31
CA LEU A 84 18.27 10.25 5.87
C LEU A 84 19.09 11.04 6.90
N TRP A 85 18.73 10.91 8.18
CA TRP A 85 19.39 11.61 9.28
C TRP A 85 20.82 11.13 9.50
N LEU A 86 21.06 9.82 9.53
CA LEU A 86 22.38 9.22 9.75
C LEU A 86 23.31 9.36 8.53
N GLY A 87 22.74 9.36 7.32
CA GLY A 87 23.49 9.50 6.08
C GLY A 87 23.93 10.93 5.77
N GLY A 88 23.39 11.92 6.49
CA GLY A 88 23.72 13.34 6.30
C GLY A 88 23.36 13.87 4.90
N TRP A 89 22.39 13.25 4.21
CA TRP A 89 22.07 13.62 2.84
C TRP A 89 21.22 14.89 2.78
N SER A 90 21.64 15.83 1.94
CA SER A 90 20.89 17.05 1.68
C SER A 90 19.89 16.86 0.53
N VAL A 91 18.60 17.14 0.80
CA VAL A 91 17.53 17.06 -0.21
C VAL A 91 17.71 18.13 -1.29
N THR A 92 18.22 19.31 -0.94
CA THR A 92 18.41 20.43 -1.87
C THR A 92 19.60 20.24 -2.80
N GLU A 93 20.57 19.41 -2.40
CA GLU A 93 21.80 19.17 -3.17
C GLU A 93 21.74 17.85 -3.96
N SER A 94 20.72 17.01 -3.71
CA SER A 94 20.60 15.67 -4.30
C SER A 94 19.28 15.51 -5.04
N TRP A 95 19.30 15.67 -6.37
CA TRP A 95 18.12 15.47 -7.23
C TRP A 95 17.49 14.08 -7.04
N TRP A 96 18.30 13.03 -6.85
CA TRP A 96 17.83 11.65 -6.70
C TRP A 96 16.99 11.50 -5.42
N LEU A 97 17.44 12.15 -4.34
CA LEU A 97 16.79 12.12 -3.04
C LEU A 97 15.52 12.95 -3.06
N ALA A 98 15.57 14.13 -3.69
CA ALA A 98 14.39 14.97 -3.92
C ALA A 98 13.32 14.21 -4.71
N ALA A 99 13.70 13.52 -5.80
CA ALA A 99 12.77 12.72 -6.59
C ALA A 99 12.18 11.56 -5.78
N LYS A 100 13.00 10.85 -4.98
CA LYS A 100 12.52 9.75 -4.14
C LYS A 100 11.55 10.24 -3.06
N LEU A 101 11.85 11.36 -2.41
CA LEU A 101 10.96 11.96 -1.43
C LEU A 101 9.69 12.52 -2.06
N ALA A 102 9.76 13.05 -3.28
CA ALA A 102 8.57 13.47 -4.01
C ALA A 102 7.60 12.30 -4.26
N LEU A 103 8.11 11.12 -4.64
CA LEU A 103 7.28 9.91 -4.74
C LEU A 103 6.63 9.55 -3.40
N VAL A 104 7.40 9.58 -2.31
CA VAL A 104 6.89 9.26 -0.96
C VAL A 104 5.80 10.23 -0.54
N VAL A 105 6.05 11.54 -0.65
CA VAL A 105 5.14 12.58 -0.12
C VAL A 105 3.93 12.80 -1.01
N LEU A 106 4.09 12.75 -2.34
CA LEU A 106 3.01 13.08 -3.27
C LEU A 106 2.19 11.87 -3.71
N VAL A 107 2.74 10.65 -3.61
CA VAL A 107 2.06 9.44 -4.08
C VAL A 107 1.82 8.46 -2.94
N PHE A 108 2.87 7.97 -2.28
CA PHE A 108 2.72 6.89 -1.31
C PHE A 108 1.94 7.33 -0.07
N ILE A 109 2.31 8.42 0.58
CA ILE A 109 1.63 8.90 1.79
C ILE A 109 0.13 9.17 1.53
N PRO A 110 -0.28 9.94 0.49
CA PRO A 110 -1.69 10.18 0.23
C PRO A 110 -2.49 8.90 -0.07
N MET A 111 -1.89 7.98 -0.84
CA MET A 111 -2.50 6.69 -1.15
C MET A 111 -2.72 5.87 0.11
N GLU A 112 -1.71 5.74 0.96
CA GLU A 112 -1.76 5.02 2.23
C GLU A 112 -2.77 5.64 3.19
N ILE A 113 -2.87 6.97 3.29
CA ILE A 113 -3.90 7.63 4.12
C ILE A 113 -5.30 7.17 3.71
N VAL A 114 -5.56 7.07 2.41
CA VAL A 114 -6.85 6.60 1.90
C VAL A 114 -7.04 5.11 2.20
N ASP A 115 -6.01 4.27 2.02
CA ASP A 115 -6.11 2.84 2.32
C ASP A 115 -6.36 2.57 3.81
N TYR A 116 -5.59 3.20 4.70
CA TYR A 116 -5.84 3.13 6.14
C TYR A 116 -7.27 3.56 6.50
N ARG A 117 -7.79 4.60 5.85
CA ARG A 117 -9.17 5.03 6.08
C ARG A 117 -10.17 3.95 5.68
N ILE A 118 -9.99 3.30 4.53
CA ILE A 118 -10.87 2.23 4.03
C ILE A 118 -10.78 0.98 4.92
N SER A 119 -9.57 0.64 5.36
CA SER A 119 -9.26 -0.67 5.96
C SER A 119 -9.35 -0.66 7.50
N HIS A 120 -9.13 0.49 8.15
CA HIS A 120 -9.08 0.58 9.62
C HIS A 120 -10.03 1.60 10.23
N PHE A 121 -10.27 2.74 9.56
CA PHE A 121 -11.14 3.80 10.11
C PHE A 121 -12.57 3.76 9.57
N SER A 122 -12.89 2.77 8.74
CA SER A 122 -14.25 2.49 8.26
C SER A 122 -14.80 1.24 8.94
N LYS A 123 -16.13 1.13 9.02
CA LYS A 123 -16.76 -0.09 9.53
C LYS A 123 -16.32 -1.29 8.65
N PRO A 124 -15.90 -2.43 9.24
CA PRO A 124 -15.45 -3.57 8.45
C PRO A 124 -16.55 -4.09 7.52
N LYS A 125 -16.21 -4.36 6.25
CA LYS A 125 -17.18 -4.81 5.22
C LYS A 125 -17.89 -6.11 5.61
N ARG A 126 -17.17 -7.02 6.27
CA ARG A 126 -17.74 -8.24 6.85
C ARG A 126 -18.82 -7.93 7.89
N GLN A 127 -18.62 -6.92 8.73
CA GLN A 127 -19.59 -6.52 9.74
C GLN A 127 -20.83 -5.90 9.10
N MET A 128 -20.64 -4.96 8.15
CA MET A 128 -21.76 -4.39 7.36
C MET A 128 -22.62 -5.48 6.71
N ARG A 129 -21.99 -6.53 6.17
CA ARG A 129 -22.69 -7.68 5.58
C ARG A 129 -23.49 -8.48 6.61
N LEU A 130 -22.92 -8.72 7.80
CA LEU A 130 -23.60 -9.46 8.87
C LEU A 130 -24.77 -8.67 9.45
N ASP A 131 -24.65 -7.35 9.49
CA ASP A 131 -25.70 -6.44 9.98
C ASP A 131 -26.80 -6.20 8.93
N GLY A 132 -26.66 -6.72 7.71
CA GLY A 132 -27.63 -6.56 6.62
C GLY A 132 -27.63 -5.17 5.96
N GLU A 133 -26.56 -4.39 6.14
CA GLU A 133 -26.42 -3.03 5.61
C GLU A 133 -26.03 -3.02 4.12
N THR A 134 -26.91 -3.54 3.27
CA THR A 134 -26.64 -3.81 1.86
C THR A 134 -26.19 -2.58 1.07
N GLU A 135 -26.89 -1.44 1.21
CA GLU A 135 -26.55 -0.22 0.47
C GLU A 135 -25.19 0.36 0.87
N GLN A 136 -24.91 0.39 2.18
CA GLN A 136 -23.65 0.91 2.72
C GLN A 136 -22.47 -0.01 2.34
N LEU A 137 -22.70 -1.32 2.37
CA LEU A 137 -21.74 -2.32 1.91
C LEU A 137 -21.40 -2.12 0.42
N GLU A 138 -22.41 -1.98 -0.44
CA GLU A 138 -22.17 -1.77 -1.88
C GLU A 138 -21.43 -0.45 -2.15
N ALA A 139 -21.79 0.63 -1.45
CA ALA A 139 -21.09 1.91 -1.55
C ALA A 139 -19.62 1.79 -1.13
N ALA A 140 -19.35 1.12 0.00
CA ALA A 140 -18.00 0.89 0.51
C ALA A 140 -17.16 0.01 -0.44
N ILE A 141 -17.73 -1.08 -0.98
CA ILE A 141 -17.06 -1.96 -1.94
C ILE A 141 -16.79 -1.22 -3.26
N THR A 142 -17.74 -0.42 -3.73
CA THR A 142 -17.58 0.35 -4.97
C THR A 142 -16.50 1.41 -4.83
N PHE A 143 -16.47 2.12 -3.69
CA PHE A 143 -15.39 3.06 -3.38
C PHE A 143 -14.04 2.36 -3.30
N HIS A 144 -13.95 1.23 -2.58
CA HIS A 144 -12.71 0.48 -2.45
C HIS A 144 -12.21 0.00 -3.82
N TRP A 145 -13.10 -0.51 -4.68
CA TRP A 145 -12.74 -0.91 -6.04
C TRP A 145 -12.19 0.24 -6.89
N LYS A 146 -12.81 1.43 -6.83
CA LYS A 146 -12.31 2.62 -7.53
C LYS A 146 -10.93 3.00 -7.02
N PHE A 147 -10.73 3.02 -5.70
CA PHE A 147 -9.43 3.27 -5.09
C PHE A 147 -8.38 2.29 -5.61
N LEU A 148 -8.62 0.97 -5.51
CA LEU A 148 -7.68 -0.06 -5.96
C LEU A 148 -7.30 0.10 -7.43
N ARG A 149 -8.25 0.43 -8.31
CA ARG A 149 -7.96 0.66 -9.74
C ARG A 149 -7.04 1.85 -9.97
N VAL A 150 -7.29 2.96 -9.26
CA VAL A 150 -6.48 4.18 -9.38
C VAL A 150 -5.10 3.96 -8.75
N SER A 151 -5.04 3.40 -7.54
CA SER A 151 -3.79 3.14 -6.84
C SER A 151 -2.92 2.13 -7.58
N THR A 152 -3.50 1.12 -8.22
CA THR A 152 -2.74 0.15 -9.05
C THR A 152 -1.90 0.85 -10.11
N PHE A 153 -2.43 1.86 -10.80
CA PHE A 153 -1.67 2.61 -11.81
C PHE A 153 -0.43 3.27 -11.19
N PHE A 154 -0.60 3.91 -10.03
CA PHE A 154 0.50 4.52 -9.30
C PHE A 154 1.48 3.47 -8.80
N VAL A 155 1.03 2.40 -8.15
CA VAL A 155 1.86 1.30 -7.65
C VAL A 155 2.73 0.71 -8.76
N VAL A 156 2.12 0.35 -9.90
CA VAL A 156 2.82 -0.29 -11.03
C VAL A 156 3.86 0.63 -11.67
N THR A 157 3.70 1.94 -11.59
CA THR A 157 4.64 2.91 -12.19
C THR A 157 5.68 3.41 -11.21
N THR A 158 5.25 3.76 -10.00
CA THR A 158 6.09 4.44 -9.00
C THR A 158 6.92 3.49 -8.14
N ILE A 159 6.50 2.24 -7.91
CA ILE A 159 7.35 1.26 -7.22
C ILE A 159 8.60 0.93 -8.04
N PRO A 160 8.50 0.58 -9.35
CA PRO A 160 9.69 0.41 -10.17
C PRO A 160 10.57 1.66 -10.23
N ALA A 161 9.97 2.86 -10.31
CA ALA A 161 10.72 4.11 -10.28
C ALA A 161 11.47 4.30 -8.94
N ALA A 162 10.84 4.00 -7.80
CA ALA A 162 11.48 4.09 -6.49
C ALA A 162 12.62 3.06 -6.32
N ILE A 163 12.46 1.85 -6.87
CA ILE A 163 13.51 0.83 -6.92
C ILE A 163 14.66 1.31 -7.80
N TYR A 164 14.37 1.82 -9.00
CA TYR A 164 15.37 2.39 -9.90
C TYR A 164 16.18 3.49 -9.19
N LEU A 165 15.51 4.45 -8.56
CA LEU A 165 16.16 5.53 -7.79
C LEU A 165 16.99 5.02 -6.61
N ALA A 166 16.68 3.84 -6.05
CA ALA A 166 17.50 3.20 -5.03
C ALA A 166 18.77 2.56 -5.63
N VAL A 167 18.73 2.11 -6.88
CA VAL A 167 19.85 1.49 -7.60
C VAL A 167 20.77 2.55 -8.22
N VAL A 168 20.22 3.56 -8.89
CA VAL A 168 21.00 4.61 -9.57
C VAL A 168 21.42 5.75 -8.65
N LYS A 169 21.36 5.53 -7.34
CA LYS A 169 21.86 6.49 -6.36
C LYS A 169 23.30 6.87 -6.73
N PRO A 170 23.62 8.17 -6.92
CA PRO A 170 24.99 8.63 -7.16
C PRO A 170 25.93 8.17 -6.03
N ALA A 171 27.16 7.85 -6.42
CA ALA A 171 28.24 7.47 -5.50
C ALA A 171 28.60 8.62 -4.55
#